data_AF-M6D9W0-F1
#
_entry.id   AF-M6D9W0-F1
#
_cell.length_a   1.000
_cell.length_b   1.000
_cell.length_c   1.000
_cell.angle_alpha   90.00
_cell.angle_beta   90.00
_cell.angle_gamma   90.00
#
_symmetry.space_group_name_H-M   'P 1'
#
loop_
_entity.id
_entity.type
_entity.pdbx_description
1 polymer ?
#
loop_
_entity_poly.entity_id
_entity_poly.type
_entity_poly.pdbx_seq_one_letter_code
_entity_poly.pdbx_strand_id
1 'polypeptide(L)'
;MQEEETDLIREILSLDEKQKQTLYDSLHSSVINNQTRDTVLHLIFTKAIRLLRETGKIRTEETNDTEFAKRIGRLSSRDRQILFDSVCSSVTNQNDKETVLHILFWKASKLLKEKREEN
;
A
#
# COMPACT_ATOMS: atom_id res chain seq x y z
N MET A 1 -5.53 11.59 14.18
CA MET A 1 -4.68 10.45 13.77
C MET A 1 -5.46 9.23 13.25
N GLN A 2 -6.78 9.10 13.50
CA GLN A 2 -7.64 8.12 12.79
C GLN A 2 -7.97 8.55 11.34
N GLU A 3 -7.95 9.86 11.06
CA GLU A 3 -8.21 10.42 9.73
C GLU A 3 -7.14 10.01 8.70
N GLU A 4 -5.84 10.14 9.01
CA GLU A 4 -4.74 9.93 8.05
C GLU A 4 -4.76 8.59 7.28
N GLU A 5 -5.24 7.50 7.90
CA GLU A 5 -5.22 6.16 7.28
C GLU A 5 -6.48 5.86 6.45
N THR A 6 -7.64 6.36 6.88
CA THR A 6 -8.89 6.30 6.08
C THR A 6 -8.79 7.23 4.87
N ASP A 7 -8.07 8.33 5.05
CA ASP A 7 -7.76 9.28 3.98
C ASP A 7 -6.87 8.62 2.92
N LEU A 8 -5.87 7.83 3.31
CA LEU A 8 -4.94 7.24 2.34
C LEU A 8 -5.63 6.36 1.28
N ILE A 9 -6.58 5.51 1.69
CA ILE A 9 -7.33 4.66 0.75
C ILE A 9 -8.15 5.52 -0.22
N ARG A 10 -8.85 6.52 0.30
CA ARG A 10 -9.67 7.44 -0.50
C ARG A 10 -8.79 8.20 -1.50
N GLU A 11 -7.66 8.71 -1.05
CA GLU A 11 -6.73 9.45 -1.89
C GLU A 11 -6.18 8.56 -3.02
N ILE A 12 -5.79 7.31 -2.72
CA ILE A 12 -5.34 6.34 -3.74
C ILE A 12 -6.43 6.04 -4.76
N LEU A 13 -7.67 5.81 -4.32
CA LEU A 13 -8.78 5.54 -5.24
C LEU A 13 -9.18 6.78 -6.05
N SER A 14 -8.88 7.98 -5.54
CA SER A 14 -9.13 9.25 -6.23
C SER A 14 -8.03 9.67 -7.23
N LEU A 15 -6.96 8.87 -7.35
CA LEU A 15 -5.95 9.05 -8.39
C LEU A 15 -6.59 8.91 -9.78
N ASP A 16 -5.94 9.48 -10.80
CA ASP A 16 -6.41 9.26 -12.17
C ASP A 16 -6.19 7.81 -12.62
N GLU A 17 -6.81 7.43 -13.73
CA GLU A 17 -6.71 6.04 -14.20
C GLU A 17 -5.30 5.63 -14.59
N LYS A 18 -4.51 6.56 -15.10
CA LYS A 18 -3.13 6.29 -15.52
C LYS A 18 -2.24 6.00 -14.31
N GLN A 19 -2.44 6.73 -13.22
CA GLN A 19 -1.73 6.58 -11.96
C GLN A 19 -2.13 5.29 -11.25
N LYS A 20 -3.44 5.01 -11.17
CA LYS A 20 -3.94 3.72 -10.66
C LYS A 20 -3.36 2.55 -11.44
N GLN A 21 -3.37 2.63 -12.77
CA GLN A 21 -2.77 1.60 -13.62
C GLN A 21 -1.26 1.46 -13.36
N THR A 22 -0.54 2.57 -13.24
CA THR A 22 0.91 2.57 -12.97
C THR A 22 1.27 1.95 -11.61
N LEU A 23 0.42 2.12 -10.60
CA LEU A 23 0.59 1.45 -9.30
C LEU A 23 0.30 -0.04 -9.40
N TYR A 24 -0.83 -0.38 -10.03
CA TYR A 24 -1.25 -1.76 -10.22
C TYR A 24 -0.23 -2.58 -11.01
N ASP A 25 0.24 -2.08 -12.16
CA ASP A 25 1.23 -2.77 -12.99
C ASP A 25 2.54 -2.99 -12.24
N SER A 26 2.93 -2.03 -11.40
CA SER A 26 4.12 -2.14 -10.54
C SER A 26 3.95 -3.26 -9.52
N LEU A 27 2.79 -3.32 -8.85
CA LEU A 27 2.49 -4.35 -7.88
C LEU A 27 2.41 -5.72 -8.54
N HIS A 28 1.62 -5.83 -9.60
CA HIS A 28 1.41 -7.04 -10.37
C HIS A 28 2.73 -7.59 -10.88
N SER A 29 3.56 -6.76 -11.51
CA SER A 29 4.90 -7.16 -11.96
C SER A 29 5.77 -7.67 -10.82
N SER A 30 5.78 -7.00 -9.67
CA SER A 30 6.61 -7.40 -8.53
C SER A 30 6.16 -8.74 -7.93
N VAL A 31 4.85 -8.99 -7.88
CA VAL A 31 4.25 -10.25 -7.41
C VAL A 31 4.54 -11.38 -8.40
N ILE A 32 4.27 -11.20 -9.69
CA ILE A 32 4.47 -12.23 -10.72
C ILE A 32 5.94 -12.60 -10.88
N ASN A 33 6.86 -11.65 -10.69
CA ASN A 33 8.30 -11.91 -10.72
C ASN A 33 8.87 -12.43 -9.39
N ASN A 34 8.01 -12.86 -8.44
CA ASN A 34 8.41 -13.45 -7.16
C ASN A 34 9.45 -12.62 -6.39
N GLN A 35 9.32 -11.28 -6.42
CA GLN A 35 10.15 -10.44 -5.57
C GLN A 35 9.86 -10.72 -4.09
N THR A 36 10.84 -10.47 -3.22
CA THR A 36 10.66 -10.74 -1.80
C THR A 36 9.52 -9.90 -1.23
N ARG A 37 8.74 -10.48 -0.32
CA ARG A 37 7.65 -9.83 0.39
C ARG A 37 7.99 -8.41 0.84
N ASP A 38 9.08 -8.27 1.59
CA ASP A 38 9.42 -7.00 2.23
C ASP A 38 9.86 -5.97 1.17
N THR A 39 10.49 -6.40 0.06
CA THR A 39 10.75 -5.55 -1.11
C THR A 39 9.47 -5.07 -1.77
N VAL A 40 8.52 -5.98 -2.05
CA VAL A 40 7.25 -5.63 -2.71
C VAL A 40 6.48 -4.61 -1.88
N LEU A 41 6.29 -4.88 -0.59
CA LEU A 41 5.58 -3.98 0.33
C LEU A 41 6.30 -2.63 0.42
N HIS A 42 7.62 -2.61 0.54
CA HIS A 42 8.37 -1.36 0.62
C HIS A 42 8.21 -0.50 -0.64
N LEU A 43 8.38 -1.11 -1.82
CA LEU A 43 8.31 -0.42 -3.09
C LEU A 43 6.89 0.09 -3.38
N ILE A 44 5.86 -0.74 -3.21
CA ILE A 44 4.50 -0.34 -3.57
C ILE A 44 4.00 0.81 -2.70
N PHE A 45 4.25 0.75 -1.39
CA PHE A 45 3.85 1.82 -0.49
C PHE A 45 4.64 3.10 -0.73
N THR A 46 5.95 3.00 -0.96
CA THR A 46 6.76 4.19 -1.27
C THR A 46 6.29 4.86 -2.57
N LYS A 47 6.05 4.06 -3.62
CA LYS A 47 5.56 4.56 -4.91
C LYS A 47 4.19 5.23 -4.78
N ALA A 48 3.31 4.66 -3.97
CA ALA A 48 1.98 5.21 -3.75
C ALA A 48 2.00 6.56 -3.03
N ILE A 49 2.75 6.68 -1.93
CA ILE A 49 2.90 7.96 -1.21
C ILE A 49 3.52 9.01 -2.12
N ARG A 50 4.56 8.64 -2.88
CA ARG A 50 5.17 9.54 -3.86
C ARG A 50 4.16 10.06 -4.88
N LEU A 51 3.36 9.18 -5.47
CA LEU A 51 2.35 9.57 -6.44
C LEU A 51 1.29 10.50 -5.84
N LEU A 52 0.83 10.21 -4.62
CA LEU A 52 -0.10 11.10 -3.92
C LEU A 52 0.51 12.49 -3.66
N ARG A 53 1.80 12.56 -3.33
CA ARG A 53 2.52 13.83 -3.16
C ARG A 53 2.66 14.59 -4.48
N GLU A 54 3.14 13.92 -5.53
CA GLU A 54 3.35 14.51 -6.87
C GLU A 54 2.04 15.04 -7.49
N THR A 55 0.92 14.42 -7.15
CA THR A 55 -0.42 14.83 -7.59
C THR A 55 -1.11 15.83 -6.68
N GLY A 56 -0.46 16.24 -5.58
CA GLY A 56 -0.98 17.19 -4.61
C GLY A 56 -2.13 16.67 -3.74
N LYS A 57 -2.39 15.35 -3.76
CA LYS A 57 -3.42 14.68 -2.96
C LYS A 57 -3.06 14.67 -1.47
N ILE A 58 -1.77 14.61 -1.17
CA ILE A 58 -1.24 14.77 0.19
C ILE A 58 -0.17 15.86 0.21
N ARG A 59 -0.07 16.57 1.35
CA ARG A 59 0.97 17.57 1.59
C ARG A 59 2.02 17.01 2.53
N THR A 60 3.08 16.45 1.96
CA THR A 60 4.22 15.93 2.69
C THR A 60 5.52 16.22 1.95
N GLU A 61 6.65 16.17 2.66
CA GLU A 61 7.99 16.26 2.09
C GLU A 61 8.39 14.94 1.42
N GLU A 62 9.28 15.02 0.42
CA GLU A 62 9.82 13.85 -0.29
C GLU A 62 10.56 12.88 0.65
N THR A 63 11.18 13.39 1.71
CA THR A 63 11.84 12.62 2.78
C THR A 63 10.88 11.62 3.46
N ASN A 64 9.57 11.90 3.40
CA ASN A 64 8.52 11.09 4.01
C ASN A 64 7.87 10.09 3.04
N ASP A 65 8.28 10.02 1.77
CA ASP A 65 7.73 9.06 0.79
C ASP A 65 7.81 7.61 1.30
N THR A 66 8.79 7.32 2.15
CA THR A 66 9.05 5.97 2.72
C THR A 66 8.42 5.74 4.10
N GLU A 67 7.81 6.75 4.72
CA GLU A 67 7.33 6.71 6.11
C GLU A 67 6.31 5.59 6.33
N PHE A 68 5.30 5.50 5.44
CA PHE A 68 4.28 4.45 5.51
C PHE A 68 4.88 3.05 5.32
N ALA A 69 5.77 2.89 4.34
CA ALA A 69 6.48 1.63 4.09
C ALA A 69 7.31 1.19 5.31
N LYS A 70 7.98 2.13 6.00
CA LYS A 70 8.75 1.86 7.23
C LYS A 70 7.84 1.41 8.37
N ARG A 71 6.66 2.02 8.53
CA ARG A 71 5.67 1.61 9.55
C ARG A 71 5.22 0.17 9.32
N ILE A 72 4.89 -0.18 8.07
CA ILE A 72 4.58 -1.57 7.70
C ILE A 72 5.77 -2.50 7.96
N GLY A 73 7.00 -2.07 7.65
CA GLY A 73 8.22 -2.81 7.93
C GLY A 73 8.46 -3.11 9.42
N ARG A 74 7.86 -2.34 10.34
CA ARG A 74 7.94 -2.55 11.80
C ARG A 74 6.88 -3.51 12.34
N LEU A 75 5.86 -3.89 11.55
CA LEU A 75 4.91 -4.94 11.92
C LEU A 75 5.62 -6.28 12.13
N SER A 76 4.98 -7.24 12.79
CA SER A 76 5.57 -8.57 12.95
C SER A 76 5.77 -9.25 11.58
N SER A 77 6.73 -10.19 11.48
CA SER A 77 6.91 -10.95 10.24
C SER A 77 5.63 -11.70 9.82
N ARG A 78 4.83 -12.13 10.80
CA ARG A 78 3.54 -12.78 10.58
C ARG A 78 2.54 -11.82 9.95
N ASP A 79 2.41 -10.61 10.46
CA ASP A 79 1.46 -9.63 9.93
C ASP A 79 1.84 -9.17 8.52
N ARG A 80 3.14 -8.96 8.29
CA ARG A 80 3.63 -8.67 6.94
C ARG A 80 3.35 -9.83 5.98
N GLN A 81 3.49 -11.07 6.44
CA GLN A 81 3.13 -12.24 5.63
C GLN A 81 1.64 -12.27 5.31
N ILE A 82 0.77 -12.06 6.30
CA ILE A 82 -0.69 -12.02 6.11
C ILE A 82 -1.08 -10.93 5.11
N LEU A 83 -0.48 -9.74 5.21
CA LEU A 83 -0.70 -8.65 4.26
C LEU A 83 -0.30 -9.09 2.85
N PHE A 84 0.89 -9.65 2.70
CA PHE A 84 1.42 -10.06 1.40
C PHE A 84 0.64 -11.20 0.76
N ASP A 85 0.27 -12.24 1.52
CA ASP A 85 -0.55 -13.35 1.03
C ASP A 85 -1.91 -12.85 0.53
N SER A 86 -2.52 -11.89 1.25
CA SER A 86 -3.76 -11.24 0.84
C SER A 86 -3.61 -10.49 -0.48
N VAL A 87 -2.46 -9.84 -0.70
CA VAL A 87 -2.15 -9.09 -1.91
C VAL A 87 -1.91 -10.03 -3.09
N CYS A 88 -1.09 -11.06 -2.91
CA CYS A 88 -0.87 -12.11 -3.92
C CYS A 88 -2.20 -12.75 -4.33
N SER A 89 -3.03 -13.14 -3.35
CA SER A 89 -4.35 -13.70 -3.61
C SER A 89 -5.25 -12.73 -4.38
N SER A 90 -5.22 -11.43 -4.06
CA SER A 90 -6.01 -10.43 -4.76
C SER A 90 -5.52 -10.24 -6.20
N VAL A 91 -4.20 -10.15 -6.41
CA VAL A 91 -3.59 -10.04 -7.75
C VAL A 91 -3.92 -11.24 -8.63
N THR A 92 -3.96 -12.46 -8.06
CA THR A 92 -4.24 -13.68 -8.83
C THR A 92 -5.73 -13.90 -9.09
N ASN A 93 -6.62 -13.48 -8.18
CA ASN A 93 -8.04 -13.84 -8.22
C ASN A 93 -8.99 -12.68 -8.52
N GLN A 94 -8.55 -11.42 -8.42
CA GLN A 94 -9.34 -10.23 -8.72
C GLN A 94 -8.88 -9.63 -10.04
N ASN A 95 -9.81 -9.42 -10.98
CA ASN A 95 -9.52 -8.79 -12.27
C ASN A 95 -9.58 -7.26 -12.22
N ASP A 96 -10.01 -6.69 -11.10
CA ASP A 96 -10.18 -5.24 -10.95
C ASP A 96 -9.06 -4.60 -10.12
N LYS A 97 -8.35 -3.66 -10.74
CA LYS A 97 -7.20 -2.96 -10.14
C LYS A 97 -7.58 -2.14 -8.91
N GLU A 98 -8.76 -1.51 -8.91
CA GLU A 98 -9.19 -0.68 -7.77
C GLU A 98 -9.44 -1.55 -6.55
N THR A 99 -10.05 -2.71 -6.76
CA THR A 99 -10.28 -3.71 -5.72
C THR A 99 -8.96 -4.19 -5.13
N VAL A 100 -7.96 -4.49 -5.97
CA VAL A 100 -6.63 -4.92 -5.49
C VAL A 100 -5.96 -3.81 -4.68
N LEU A 101 -5.95 -2.57 -5.17
CA LEU A 101 -5.39 -1.43 -4.44
C LEU A 101 -6.15 -1.18 -3.13
N HIS A 102 -7.47 -1.22 -3.15
CA HIS A 102 -8.31 -1.05 -1.97
C HIS A 102 -7.97 -2.09 -0.89
N ILE A 103 -7.92 -3.38 -1.25
CA ILE A 103 -7.59 -4.46 -0.31
C ILE A 103 -6.19 -4.24 0.29
N LEU A 104 -5.19 -3.92 -0.55
CA LEU A 104 -3.83 -3.65 -0.10
C LEU A 104 -3.79 -2.55 0.96
N PHE A 105 -4.36 -1.37 0.67
CA PHE A 105 -4.29 -0.22 1.56
C PHE A 105 -5.19 -0.37 2.79
N TRP A 106 -6.36 -0.98 2.64
CA TRP A 106 -7.24 -1.28 3.76
C TRP A 106 -6.60 -2.25 4.75
N LYS A 107 -6.05 -3.37 4.25
CA LYS A 107 -5.41 -4.38 5.10
C LYS A 107 -4.19 -3.82 5.80
N ALA A 108 -3.35 -3.05 5.09
CA ALA A 108 -2.19 -2.39 5.65
C ALA A 108 -2.56 -1.42 6.79
N SER A 109 -3.55 -0.57 6.56
CA SER A 109 -4.04 0.39 7.55
C SER A 109 -4.64 -0.32 8.76
N LYS A 110 -5.44 -1.37 8.53
CA LYS A 110 -6.01 -2.18 9.61
C LYS A 110 -4.94 -2.78 10.52
N LEU A 111 -3.89 -3.37 9.95
CA LEU A 111 -2.79 -3.96 10.72
C LEU A 111 -2.01 -2.91 11.53
N LEU A 112 -1.80 -1.71 10.96
CA LEU A 112 -1.16 -0.61 11.69
C LEU A 112 -2.01 -0.12 12.86
N LYS A 113 -3.33 -0.06 12.68
CA LYS A 113 -4.27 0.33 13.73
C LYS A 113 -4.29 -0.70 14.87
N GLU A 114 -4.44 -1.98 14.53
CA GLU A 114 -4.40 -3.07 15.52
C GLU A 114 -3.10 -3.01 16.34
N LYS A 115 -1.97 -2.74 15.68
CA LYS A 115 -0.69 -2.64 16.39
C LYS A 115 -0.59 -1.44 17.36
N ARG A 116 -1.29 -0.33 17.08
CA ARG A 116 -1.33 0.82 17.99
C ARG A 116 -2.20 0.55 19.22
N GLU A 117 -3.26 -0.23 19.08
CA GLU A 117 -4.17 -0.57 20.17
C GLU A 117 -3.59 -1.62 21.14
N GLU A 118 -2.56 -2.37 20.71
CA GLU A 118 -1.80 -3.31 21.53
C GLU A 118 -0.73 -2.66 22.44
N ASN A 119 -0.41 -1.38 22.25
CA ASN A 119 0.61 -0.63 23.01
C ASN A 119 -0.02 0.48 23.84
#